data_AF-Q2KKP2-F1
#
_entry.id   AF-Q2KKP2-F1
#
_cell.length_a   1.000
_cell.length_b   1.000
_cell.length_c   1.000
_cell.angle_alpha   90.00
_cell.angle_beta   90.00
_cell.angle_gamma   90.00
#
_symmetry.space_group_name_H-M   'P 1'
#
loop_
_entity.id
_entity.type
_entity.pdbx_description
1 polymer ?
#
loop_
_entity_poly.entity_id
_entity_poly.type
_entity_poly.pdbx_seq_one_letter_code
_entity_poly.pdbx_strand_id
1 'polypeptide(L)'
;GQVRGTEIRRSYYKVSLKVHPDRAPEDPLATEKFQVLGKLYAVLSDKEQRAVYDEQGVVDEESDAMSQDRCWEDYWRLLFHKITVQDILEFEKKYKGSDEERQDVIQLYVQHQGDMDAIT
;
A
#
# COMPACT_ATOMS: atom_id res chain seq x y z
N GLY A 1 6.44 -14.59 13.43
CA GLY A 1 5.91 -14.86 12.08
C GLY A 1 6.44 -13.81 11.15
N GLN A 2 7.15 -14.19 10.09
CA GLN A 2 7.89 -13.25 9.25
C GLN A 2 6.92 -12.52 8.32
N VAL A 3 6.66 -11.24 8.58
CA VAL A 3 5.82 -10.41 7.71
C VAL A 3 6.56 -10.19 6.39
N ARG A 4 5.99 -10.68 5.29
CA ARG A 4 6.61 -10.61 3.96
C ARG A 4 6.61 -9.16 3.49
N GLY A 5 7.73 -8.64 2.95
CA GLY A 5 7.84 -7.26 2.47
C GLY A 5 6.72 -6.81 1.52
N THR A 6 6.16 -7.76 0.75
CA THR A 6 5.00 -7.55 -0.12
C THR A 6 3.72 -7.18 0.65
N GLU A 7 3.52 -7.74 1.84
CA GLU A 7 2.37 -7.47 2.70
C GLU A 7 2.45 -6.08 3.33
N ILE A 8 3.65 -5.65 3.78
CA ILE A 8 3.87 -4.28 4.29
C ILE A 8 3.65 -3.25 3.19
N ARG A 9 4.17 -3.51 1.98
CA ARG A 9 3.93 -2.61 0.84
C ARG A 9 2.44 -2.51 0.51
N ARG A 10 1.71 -3.63 0.54
CA ARG A 10 0.27 -3.66 0.25
C ARG A 10 -0.55 -2.96 1.34
N SER A 11 -0.24 -3.18 2.61
CA SER A 11 -0.94 -2.52 3.72
C SER A 11 -0.63 -1.02 3.76
N TYR A 12 0.63 -0.64 3.58
CA TYR A 12 1.05 0.75 3.42
C TYR A 12 0.29 1.44 2.29
N TYR A 13 0.22 0.83 1.11
CA TYR A 13 -0.54 1.37 -0.01
C TYR A 13 -2.01 1.66 0.36
N LYS A 14 -2.69 0.67 0.97
CA LYS A 14 -4.10 0.82 1.38
C LYS A 14 -4.31 1.94 2.39
N VAL A 15 -3.44 2.07 3.39
CA VAL A 15 -3.56 3.12 4.41
C VAL A 15 -3.19 4.48 3.84
N SER A 16 -2.15 4.54 3.01
CA SER A 16 -1.69 5.79 2.40
C SER A 16 -2.76 6.44 1.54
N LEU A 17 -3.55 5.65 0.80
CA LEU A 17 -4.70 6.17 0.06
C LEU A 17 -5.78 6.78 0.95
N LYS A 18 -5.94 6.32 2.20
CA LYS A 18 -6.96 6.85 3.13
C LYS A 18 -6.57 8.19 3.72
N VAL A 19 -5.27 8.42 3.91
CA VAL A 19 -4.73 9.64 4.53
C VAL A 19 -4.05 10.57 3.52
N HIS A 20 -4.09 10.22 2.22
CA HIS A 20 -3.47 11.05 1.19
C HIS A 20 -4.19 12.40 1.12
N PRO A 21 -3.46 13.54 1.11
CA PRO A 21 -4.06 14.88 1.08
C PRO A 21 -5.02 15.08 -0.11
N ASP A 22 -4.68 14.59 -1.31
CA ASP A 22 -5.60 14.59 -2.47
C ASP A 22 -6.94 13.86 -2.24
N ARG A 23 -7.00 12.87 -1.35
CA ARG A 23 -8.20 12.03 -1.12
C ARG A 23 -8.92 12.35 0.17
N ALA A 24 -8.24 13.01 1.12
CA ALA A 24 -8.78 13.43 2.40
C ALA A 24 -8.61 14.95 2.62
N PRO A 25 -9.10 15.82 1.71
CA PRO A 25 -8.93 17.27 1.83
C PRO A 25 -9.65 17.88 3.06
N GLU A 26 -10.65 17.17 3.59
CA GLU A 26 -11.45 17.59 4.75
C GLU A 26 -10.77 17.24 6.10
N ASP A 27 -9.74 16.38 6.11
CA ASP A 27 -9.00 16.04 7.34
C ASP A 27 -7.76 16.93 7.46
N PRO A 28 -7.75 17.91 8.39
CA PRO A 28 -6.60 18.81 8.56
C PRO A 28 -5.33 18.08 9.02
N LEU A 29 -5.47 16.84 9.53
CA LEU A 29 -4.35 15.99 9.94
C LEU A 29 -3.92 15.00 8.84
N ALA A 30 -4.52 15.03 7.65
CA ALA A 30 -4.18 14.12 6.55
C ALA A 30 -2.69 14.17 6.21
N THR A 31 -2.13 15.39 6.07
CA THR A 31 -0.71 15.61 5.76
C THR A 31 0.20 15.03 6.84
N GLU A 32 -0.08 15.29 8.12
CA GLU A 32 0.72 14.77 9.24
C GLU A 32 0.67 13.23 9.29
N LYS A 33 -0.55 12.66 9.19
CA LYS A 33 -0.74 11.21 9.16
C LYS A 33 -0.02 10.56 7.98
N PHE A 34 -0.04 11.20 6.81
CA PHE A 34 0.64 10.72 5.62
C PHE A 34 2.17 10.75 5.80
N GLN A 35 2.72 11.82 6.37
CA GLN A 35 4.15 11.92 6.67
C GLN A 35 4.59 10.86 7.68
N VAL A 36 3.83 10.67 8.77
CA VAL A 36 4.10 9.64 9.78
C VAL A 36 4.06 8.24 9.15
N LEU A 37 3.06 7.99 8.30
CA LEU A 37 2.93 6.72 7.59
C LEU A 37 4.12 6.47 6.64
N GLY A 38 4.59 7.52 5.94
CA GLY A 38 5.76 7.47 5.08
C GLY A 38 7.03 7.11 5.85
N LYS A 39 7.26 7.75 7.00
CA LYS A 39 8.37 7.44 7.91
C LYS A 39 8.33 5.98 8.36
N LEU A 40 7.17 5.52 8.85
CA LEU A 40 6.98 4.12 9.25
C LEU A 40 7.32 3.15 8.11
N TYR A 41 6.87 3.45 6.89
CA TYR A 41 7.18 2.59 5.74
C TYR A 41 8.66 2.62 5.37
N ALA A 42 9.35 3.75 5.46
CA ALA A 42 10.79 3.82 5.17
C ALA A 42 11.60 2.93 6.14
N VAL A 43 11.26 2.91 7.43
CA VAL A 43 11.90 2.01 8.42
C VAL A 43 11.50 0.56 8.18
N LEU A 44 10.19 0.30 8.07
CA LEU A 44 9.71 -1.06 7.99
C LEU A 44 10.08 -1.70 6.67
N SER A 45 10.09 -0.99 5.55
CA SER A 45 10.37 -1.59 4.23
C SER A 45 11.80 -2.13 4.10
N ASP A 46 12.74 -1.56 4.85
CA ASP A 46 14.12 -2.00 4.93
C ASP A 46 14.30 -3.10 5.99
N LYS A 47 14.96 -4.20 5.62
CA LYS A 47 15.12 -5.35 6.52
C LYS A 47 16.07 -5.07 7.68
N GLU A 48 17.12 -4.28 7.45
CA GLU A 48 18.12 -3.96 8.48
C GLU A 48 17.53 -2.95 9.46
N GLN A 49 16.88 -1.89 8.96
CA GLN A 49 16.22 -0.91 9.82
C GLN A 49 15.05 -1.51 10.59
N ARG A 50 14.27 -2.41 9.96
CA ARG A 50 13.23 -3.15 10.68
C ARG A 50 13.82 -4.03 11.77
N ALA A 51 14.90 -4.76 11.52
CA ALA A 51 15.51 -5.61 12.53
C ALA A 51 15.98 -4.77 13.73
N VAL A 52 16.60 -3.61 13.48
CA VAL A 52 17.00 -2.67 14.54
C VAL A 52 15.77 -2.17 15.31
N TYR A 53 14.70 -1.80 14.63
CA TYR A 53 13.45 -1.39 15.28
C TYR A 53 12.82 -2.51 16.12
N ASP A 54 12.79 -3.73 15.61
CA ASP A 54 12.24 -4.91 16.30
C ASP A 54 13.07 -5.25 17.55
N GLU A 55 14.39 -4.99 17.54
CA GLU A 55 15.30 -5.27 18.67
C GLU A 55 15.37 -4.14 19.70
N GLN A 56 15.41 -2.88 19.27
CA GLN A 56 15.65 -1.72 20.13
C GLN A 56 14.38 -0.92 20.45
N GLY A 57 13.32 -1.09 19.66
CA GLY A 57 12.07 -0.31 19.76
C GLY A 57 12.20 1.16 19.35
N VAL A 58 13.39 1.59 18.92
CA VAL A 58 13.69 2.97 18.52
C VAL A 58 14.28 2.99 17.10
N VAL A 59 14.06 4.11 16.41
CA VAL A 59 14.61 4.38 15.08
C VAL A 59 15.48 5.63 15.21
N ASP A 60 16.62 5.64 14.53
CA ASP A 60 17.43 6.85 14.39
C ASP A 60 16.65 7.92 13.62
N GLU A 61 16.13 8.91 14.35
CA GLU A 61 15.38 10.03 13.80
C GLU A 61 16.27 11.01 13.02
N GLU A 62 17.60 10.94 13.18
CA GLU A 62 18.58 11.78 12.51
C GLU A 62 19.03 11.19 11.15
N SER A 63 18.61 9.95 10.87
CA SER A 63 18.81 9.30 9.57
C SER A 63 18.18 10.11 8.43
N ASP A 64 18.89 10.20 7.30
CA ASP A 64 18.38 10.79 6.05
C ASP A 64 17.07 10.11 5.58
N ALA A 65 16.83 8.87 6.00
CA ALA A 65 15.57 8.15 5.81
C ALA A 65 14.36 8.86 6.46
N MET A 66 14.56 9.53 7.59
CA MET A 66 13.54 10.14 8.46
C MET A 66 13.44 11.67 8.34
N SER A 67 14.26 12.29 7.48
CA SER A 67 14.31 13.75 7.30
C SER A 67 12.91 14.37 7.10
N GLN A 68 12.62 15.41 7.89
CA GLN A 68 11.37 16.17 7.82
C GLN A 68 11.25 16.98 6.51
N ASP A 69 12.38 17.30 5.87
CA ASP A 69 12.43 18.03 4.60
C ASP A 69 12.10 17.16 3.39
N ARG A 70 11.89 15.85 3.59
CA ARG A 70 11.54 14.94 2.50
C ARG A 70 10.12 15.24 1.99
N CYS A 71 10.00 15.51 0.69
CA CYS A 71 8.69 15.56 0.02
C CYS A 71 8.09 14.15 -0.09
N TRP A 72 7.31 13.76 0.92
CA TRP A 72 6.70 12.43 1.01
C TRP A 72 5.71 12.16 -0.14
N GLU A 73 5.08 13.18 -0.70
CA GLU A 73 4.19 13.04 -1.87
C GLU A 73 4.96 12.58 -3.12
N ASP A 74 6.11 13.19 -3.39
CA ASP A 74 6.95 12.80 -4.54
C ASP A 74 7.49 11.38 -4.36
N TYR A 75 7.94 11.04 -3.15
CA TYR A 75 8.37 9.68 -2.82
C TYR A 75 7.24 8.66 -3.02
N TRP A 76 6.02 9.00 -2.59
CA TRP A 76 4.86 8.14 -2.78
C TRP A 76 4.49 7.97 -4.25
N ARG A 77 4.57 9.04 -5.05
CA ARG A 77 4.33 8.98 -6.51
C ARG A 77 5.36 8.13 -7.25
N LEU A 78 6.60 8.07 -6.77
CA LEU A 78 7.63 7.15 -7.29
C LEU A 78 7.32 5.69 -6.95
N LEU A 79 6.80 5.43 -5.75
CA LEU A 79 6.43 4.08 -5.32
C LEU A 79 5.13 3.58 -5.96
N PHE A 80 4.15 4.45 -6.10
CA PHE A 80 2.82 4.15 -6.60
C PHE A 80 2.48 5.19 -7.66
N HIS A 81 2.72 4.82 -8.91
CA HIS A 81 2.33 5.66 -10.04
C HIS A 81 0.85 6.01 -9.93
N LYS A 82 0.51 7.24 -10.34
CA LYS A 82 -0.88 7.66 -10.42
C LYS A 82 -1.59 6.72 -11.40
N ILE A 83 -2.56 5.95 -10.91
CA ILE A 83 -3.39 5.11 -11.77
C ILE A 83 -4.15 6.04 -12.71
N THR A 84 -3.87 5.89 -14.00
CA THR A 84 -4.53 6.62 -15.07
C THR A 84 -5.73 5.83 -15.59
N VAL A 85 -6.60 6.51 -16.32
CA VAL A 85 -7.70 5.84 -17.04
C VAL A 85 -7.14 4.82 -18.03
N GLN A 86 -5.98 5.11 -18.62
CA GLN A 86 -5.30 4.18 -19.53
C GLN A 86 -4.87 2.89 -18.81
N ASP A 87 -4.32 3.00 -17.60
CA ASP A 87 -3.94 1.82 -16.79
C ASP A 87 -5.17 0.95 -16.47
N ILE A 88 -6.32 1.57 -16.21
CA ILE A 88 -7.59 0.85 -15.97
C ILE A 88 -8.04 0.11 -17.23
N LEU A 89 -7.99 0.77 -18.39
CA LEU A 89 -8.40 0.17 -19.67
C LEU A 89 -7.47 -0.99 -20.09
N GLU A 90 -6.16 -0.83 -19.86
CA GLU A 90 -5.19 -1.89 -20.14
C GLU A 90 -5.35 -3.07 -19.18
N PHE A 91 -5.59 -2.79 -17.90
CA PHE A 91 -5.91 -3.83 -16.92
C PHE A 91 -7.19 -4.58 -17.31
N GLU A 92 -8.27 -3.87 -17.64
CA GLU A 92 -9.54 -4.47 -18.08
C GLU A 92 -9.33 -5.38 -19.30
N LYS A 93 -8.61 -4.89 -20.31
CA LYS A 93 -8.32 -5.66 -21.52
C LYS A 93 -7.50 -6.91 -21.25
N LYS A 94 -6.57 -6.86 -20.31
CA LYS A 94 -5.70 -7.98 -19.94
C LYS A 94 -6.41 -8.99 -19.02
N TYR A 95 -7.26 -8.50 -18.13
CA TYR A 95 -7.94 -9.31 -17.12
C TYR A 95 -9.14 -10.06 -17.71
N LYS A 96 -9.95 -9.40 -18.55
CA LYS A 96 -11.13 -10.04 -19.17
C LYS A 96 -10.72 -11.20 -20.08
N GLY A 97 -11.31 -12.37 -19.83
CA GLY A 97 -11.08 -13.62 -20.55
C GLY A 97 -9.76 -14.32 -20.18
N SER A 98 -9.01 -13.81 -19.21
CA SER A 98 -7.73 -14.39 -18.79
C SER A 98 -7.90 -15.59 -17.84
N ASP A 99 -6.84 -16.37 -17.68
CA ASP A 99 -6.79 -17.44 -16.68
C ASP A 99 -6.83 -16.89 -15.23
N GLU A 100 -6.38 -15.65 -15.02
CA GLU A 100 -6.43 -14.97 -13.72
C GLU A 100 -7.89 -14.71 -13.31
N GLU A 101 -8.72 -14.17 -14.21
CA GLU A 101 -10.16 -14.00 -13.96
C GLU A 101 -10.85 -15.33 -13.63
N ARG A 102 -10.52 -16.40 -14.38
CA ARG A 102 -11.10 -17.73 -14.12
C ARG A 102 -10.72 -18.26 -12.75
N GLN A 103 -9.45 -18.11 -12.37
CA GLN A 103 -8.95 -18.57 -11.08
C GLN A 103 -9.58 -17.79 -9.92
N ASP A 104 -9.75 -16.48 -10.07
CA ASP A 104 -10.38 -15.61 -9.09
C ASP A 104 -11.86 -15.96 -8.90
N VAL A 105 -12.60 -16.21 -9.99
CA VAL A 105 -14.00 -16.67 -9.94
C VAL A 105 -14.11 -18.03 -9.24
N ILE A 106 -13.21 -18.99 -9.56
CA ILE A 106 -13.19 -20.31 -8.90
C ILE A 106 -12.89 -20.15 -7.40
N GLN A 107 -11.91 -19.32 -7.05
CA GLN A 107 -11.54 -19.09 -5.65
C GLN A 107 -12.70 -18.46 -4.87
N LEU A 108 -13.38 -17.46 -5.43
CA LEU A 108 -14.55 -16.83 -4.82
C LEU A 108 -15.69 -17.83 -4.63
N TYR A 109 -15.96 -18.67 -5.63
CA TYR A 109 -16.96 -19.73 -5.56
C TYR A 109 -16.67 -20.71 -4.42
N VAL A 110 -15.43 -21.17 -4.29
CA VAL A 110 -14.98 -22.08 -3.22
C VAL A 110 -15.10 -21.40 -1.85
N GLN A 111 -14.70 -20.12 -1.75
CA GLN A 111 -14.75 -19.35 -0.52
C GLN A 111 -16.19 -19.14 -0.01
N HIS A 112 -17.15 -18.97 -0.92
CA HIS A 112 -18.57 -18.78 -0.60
C HIS A 112 -19.38 -20.08 -0.68
N GLN A 113 -18.73 -21.25 -0.76
CA GLN A 113 -19.38 -22.58 -0.81
C GLN A 113 -20.47 -22.70 -1.90
N GLY A 114 -20.32 -21.99 -3.01
CA GLY A 114 -21.28 -21.99 -4.12
C GLY A 114 -22.53 -21.12 -3.92
N ASP A 115 -22.55 -20.22 -2.93
CA ASP A 115 -23.57 -19.18 -2.82
C ASP A 115 -23.33 -18.08 -3.87
N MET A 116 -24.06 -18.16 -4.97
CA MET A 116 -23.94 -17.27 -6.13
C MET A 116 -24.56 -15.89 -5.88
N ASP A 117 -25.46 -15.74 -4.92
CA ASP A 117 -26.07 -14.45 -4.55
C ASP A 117 -25.07 -13.55 -3.80
N ALA A 118 -23.99 -14.11 -3.28
CA ALA A 118 -22.88 -13.35 -2.66
C ALA A 118 -21.81 -12.89 -3.67
N ILE A 119 -21.89 -13.33 -4.92
CA ILE A 119 -20.87 -13.12 -5.96
C ILE A 119 -21.33 -12.14 -7.05
N THR A 120 -22.65 -11.87 -7.16
CA THR A 120 -23.26 -10.89 -8.09
C THR A 120 -23.56 -9.54 -7.44
#